data_AF-A0A0B7AVN8-F1
#
_entry.id   AF-A0A0B7AVN8-F1
#
_cell.length_a   1.000
_cell.length_b   1.000
_cell.length_c   1.000
_cell.angle_alpha   90.00
_cell.angle_beta   90.00
_cell.angle_gamma   90.00
#
_symmetry.space_group_name_H-M   'P 1'
#
loop_
_entity.id
_entity.type
_entity.pdbx_description
1 polymer ?
#
loop_
_entity_poly.entity_id
_entity_poly.type
_entity_poly.pdbx_seq_one_letter_code
_entity_poly.pdbx_strand_id
1 'polypeptide(L)'
;METIKALSDENTNRLPIAIEINKKLLIGKRAANIFIKNYAKVIQVSISTERLNRAMEERQSLEYSPTAPEELMVSNFTIDELEEALQCLNLKKSPGKD
;
A
#
# COMPACT_ATOMS: atom_id res chain seq x y z
N MET A 1 -22.69 4.61 -10.05
CA MET A 1 -21.91 3.42 -9.66
C MET A 1 -20.71 3.30 -10.58
N GLU A 2 -19.62 4.00 -10.28
CA GLU A 2 -18.38 3.94 -11.06
C GLU A 2 -17.19 3.88 -10.12
N THR A 3 -16.70 2.68 -9.79
CA THR A 3 -15.31 2.46 -9.31
C THR A 3 -15.01 0.95 -9.26
N ILE A 4 -14.81 0.30 -10.41
CA ILE A 4 -14.11 -1.02 -10.46
C ILE A 4 -13.04 -1.06 -11.57
N LYS A 5 -12.78 0.06 -12.26
CA LYS A 5 -11.83 0.08 -13.39
C LYS A 5 -10.37 0.32 -13.00
N ALA A 6 -10.08 0.54 -11.72
CA ALA A 6 -8.73 0.87 -11.24
C ALA A 6 -7.86 -0.36 -10.91
N LEU A 7 -8.42 -1.58 -10.90
CA LEU A 7 -7.67 -2.81 -10.60
C LEU A 7 -7.23 -3.59 -11.85
N SER A 8 -7.70 -3.20 -13.03
CA SER A 8 -7.28 -3.77 -14.32
C SER A 8 -6.37 -2.76 -15.03
N ASP A 9 -5.13 -2.66 -14.55
CA ASP A 9 -4.05 -1.97 -15.26
C ASP A 9 -3.61 -2.81 -16.49
N GLU A 10 -4.55 -3.05 -17.40
CA GLU A 10 -4.28 -3.52 -18.77
C GLU A 10 -3.85 -2.33 -19.62
N ASN A 11 -2.80 -1.65 -19.21
CA ASN A 11 -2.16 -0.65 -20.05
C ASN A 11 -1.34 -1.39 -21.13
N THR A 12 -2.01 -1.73 -22.23
CA THR A 12 -1.42 -2.35 -23.43
C THR A 12 -0.42 -1.45 -24.15
N ASN A 13 -0.32 -0.17 -23.77
CA ASN A 13 0.64 0.81 -24.30
C ASN A 13 1.90 0.98 -23.41
N ARG A 14 2.29 -0.03 -22.63
CA ARG A 14 3.56 0.03 -21.89
C ARG A 14 4.73 0.00 -22.86
N LEU A 15 5.53 1.06 -22.84
CA LEU A 15 6.79 1.13 -23.57
C LEU A 15 7.70 -0.06 -23.17
N PRO A 16 8.37 -0.71 -24.14
CA PRO A 16 9.21 -1.85 -23.83
C PRO A 16 10.40 -1.40 -23.00
N ILE A 17 10.77 -2.21 -21.99
CA ILE A 17 11.97 -1.98 -21.17
C ILE A 17 13.18 -1.88 -22.09
N ALA A 18 13.96 -0.80 -21.96
CA ALA A 18 15.17 -0.56 -22.74
C ALA A 18 16.36 -0.30 -21.81
N ILE A 19 17.50 -0.92 -22.10
CA ILE A 19 18.75 -0.74 -21.35
C ILE A 19 19.90 -0.60 -22.34
N GLU A 20 20.72 0.42 -22.16
CA GLU A 20 21.96 0.59 -22.91
C GLU A 20 23.13 -0.03 -22.15
N ILE A 21 23.87 -0.94 -22.81
CA ILE A 21 25.09 -1.56 -22.27
C ILE A 21 26.14 -1.57 -23.37
N ASN A 22 27.35 -1.10 -23.07
CA ASN A 22 28.47 -1.08 -24.02
C ASN A 22 28.12 -0.42 -25.37
N LYS A 23 27.42 0.74 -25.33
CA LYS A 23 26.92 1.46 -26.51
C LYS A 23 25.92 0.68 -27.38
N LYS A 24 25.30 -0.36 -26.83
CA LYS A 24 24.26 -1.16 -27.49
C LYS A 24 22.95 -1.06 -26.73
N LEU A 25 21.89 -0.67 -27.44
CA LEU A 25 20.53 -0.62 -26.91
C LEU A 25 19.89 -2.01 -26.95
N LEU A 26 19.48 -2.52 -25.79
CA LEU A 26 18.71 -3.76 -25.64
C LEU A 26 17.27 -3.39 -25.28
N ILE A 27 16.29 -4.06 -25.90
CA ILE A 27 14.87 -3.76 -25.72
C ILE A 27 14.08 -5.04 -25.38
N GLY A 28 12.98 -4.90 -24.64
CA GLY A 28 12.01 -5.95 -24.36
C GLY A 28 12.56 -7.04 -23.45
N LYS A 29 12.30 -8.32 -23.78
CA LYS A 29 12.66 -9.48 -22.94
C LYS A 29 14.15 -9.55 -22.59
N ARG A 30 15.04 -9.15 -23.51
CA ARG A 30 16.49 -9.16 -23.27
C ARG A 30 16.91 -8.11 -22.25
N ALA A 31 16.34 -6.92 -22.35
CA ALA A 31 16.56 -5.85 -21.38
C ALA A 31 15.99 -6.23 -20.01
N ALA A 32 14.77 -6.77 -19.97
CA ALA A 32 14.13 -7.24 -18.74
C ALA A 32 14.96 -8.30 -18.01
N ASN A 33 15.49 -9.30 -18.72
CA ASN A 33 16.32 -10.34 -18.11
C ASN A 33 17.62 -9.77 -17.50
N ILE A 34 18.23 -8.78 -18.14
CA ILE A 34 19.45 -8.14 -17.62
C ILE A 34 19.11 -7.23 -16.44
N PHE A 35 18.00 -6.51 -16.51
CA PHE A 35 17.47 -5.72 -15.40
C PHE A 35 17.33 -6.57 -14.13
N ILE A 36 16.64 -7.71 -14.25
CA ILE A 36 16.39 -8.63 -13.14
C ILE A 36 17.71 -9.17 -12.57
N LYS A 37 18.67 -9.54 -13.42
CA LYS A 37 19.99 -10.03 -13.00
C LYS A 37 20.80 -8.95 -12.27
N ASN A 38 20.79 -7.72 -12.78
CA ASN A 38 21.49 -6.59 -12.16
C ASN A 38 20.86 -6.22 -10.82
N TYR A 39 19.52 -6.19 -10.75
CA TYR A 39 18.78 -5.96 -9.52
C TYR A 39 19.12 -7.02 -8.47
N ALA A 40 19.09 -8.31 -8.82
CA ALA A 40 19.47 -9.39 -7.91
C ALA A 40 20.92 -9.27 -7.39
N LYS A 41 21.85 -8.78 -8.22
CA LYS A 41 23.25 -8.52 -7.83
C LYS A 41 23.38 -7.33 -6.87
N VAL A 42 22.56 -6.30 -7.01
CA VAL A 42 22.60 -5.08 -6.19
C VAL A 42 21.79 -5.22 -4.90
N ILE A 43 20.76 -6.07 -4.88
CA ILE A 43 19.90 -6.32 -3.71
C ILE A 43 20.41 -7.35 -2.73
N GLN A 44 21.58 -7.93 -2.99
CA GLN A 44 22.36 -8.58 -1.94
C GLN A 44 22.91 -7.53 -0.96
N VAL A 45 22.02 -6.81 -0.30
CA VAL A 45 22.32 -6.14 0.95
C VAL A 45 22.44 -7.27 1.96
N SER A 46 23.67 -7.58 2.38
CA SER A 46 23.89 -8.52 3.47
C SER A 46 23.28 -7.93 4.73
N ILE A 47 22.08 -8.36 5.07
CA ILE A 47 21.46 -8.07 6.35
C ILE A 47 22.23 -8.91 7.37
N SER A 48 22.77 -8.27 8.41
CA SER A 48 23.41 -9.00 9.50
C SER A 48 22.38 -9.93 10.16
N THR A 49 22.83 -11.09 10.63
CA THR A 49 21.98 -12.04 11.35
C THR A 49 21.25 -11.38 12.53
N GLU A 50 21.90 -10.45 13.22
CA GLU A 50 21.29 -9.64 14.30
C GLU A 50 20.11 -8.78 13.84
N ARG A 51 20.17 -8.22 12.63
CA ARG A 51 19.08 -7.38 12.08
C ARG A 51 17.94 -8.25 11.58
N LEU A 52 18.25 -9.43 11.04
CA LEU A 52 17.25 -10.43 10.69
C LEU A 52 16.49 -10.91 11.94
N ASN A 53 17.21 -11.26 13.00
CA ASN A 53 16.63 -11.73 14.26
C ASN A 53 15.71 -10.67 14.89
N ARG A 54 16.17 -9.40 14.96
CA ARG A 54 15.32 -8.29 15.43
C ARG A 54 14.04 -8.13 14.61
N ALA A 55 14.13 -8.19 13.28
CA ALA A 55 12.94 -8.09 12.43
C ALA A 55 11.97 -9.27 12.64
N MET A 56 12.49 -10.48 12.92
CA MET A 56 11.68 -11.65 13.25
C MET A 56 10.99 -11.50 14.61
N GLU A 57 11.70 -11.02 15.63
CA GLU A 57 11.17 -10.74 16.97
C GLU A 57 10.09 -9.64 16.92
N GLU A 58 10.34 -8.54 16.19
CA GLU A 58 9.35 -7.48 15.96
C GLU A 58 8.10 -8.05 15.28
N ARG A 59 8.26 -8.86 14.23
CA ARG A 59 7.13 -9.47 13.53
C ARG A 59 6.33 -10.41 14.42
N GLN A 60 7.00 -11.16 15.29
CA GLN A 60 6.35 -12.04 16.26
C GLN A 60 5.64 -11.26 17.37
N SER A 61 6.20 -10.12 17.81
CA SER A 61 5.53 -9.21 18.75
C SER A 61 4.32 -8.49 18.15
N LEU A 62 4.29 -8.37 16.83
CA LEU A 62 3.19 -7.80 16.05
C LEU A 62 2.24 -8.87 15.50
N GLU A 63 2.40 -10.16 15.86
CA GLU A 63 1.42 -11.18 15.53
C GLU A 63 0.08 -10.76 16.15
N TYR A 64 -0.76 -10.21 15.29
CA TYR A 64 -2.14 -9.88 15.55
C TYR A 64 -2.81 -11.07 16.21
N SER A 65 -3.12 -10.92 17.50
CA SER A 65 -3.99 -11.84 18.21
C SER A 65 -5.40 -11.68 17.62
N PRO A 66 -5.92 -12.67 16.86
CA PRO A 66 -7.28 -12.59 16.31
C PRO A 66 -8.35 -12.59 17.40
N THR A 67 -7.93 -12.83 18.65
CA THR A 67 -8.77 -12.97 19.84
C THR A 67 -8.62 -11.80 20.81
N ALA A 68 -7.71 -10.85 20.56
CA ALA A 68 -7.69 -9.61 21.32
C ALA A 68 -8.90 -8.80 20.85
N PRO A 69 -9.90 -8.54 21.72
CA PRO A 69 -10.94 -7.60 21.39
C PRO A 69 -10.24 -6.29 21.08
N GLU A 70 -10.59 -5.64 19.97
CA GLU A 70 -10.21 -4.24 19.78
C GLU A 70 -10.79 -3.47 20.97
N GLU A 71 -9.95 -3.14 21.97
CA GLU A 71 -10.31 -2.33 23.15
C GLU A 71 -10.83 -0.92 22.78
N LEU A 72 -10.96 -0.63 21.49
CA LEU A 72 -11.40 0.64 20.95
C LEU A 72 -12.92 0.72 20.77
N MET A 73 -13.64 -0.41 20.80
CA MET A 73 -15.11 -0.48 20.67
C MET A 73 -15.76 -1.03 21.96
N VAL A 74 -15.43 -0.45 23.12
CA VAL A 74 -15.95 -0.91 24.43
C VAL A 74 -17.43 -0.57 24.64
N SER A 75 -17.93 0.45 23.95
CA SER A 75 -19.32 0.91 24.06
C SER A 75 -20.06 0.74 22.75
N ASN A 76 -21.26 0.15 22.82
CA ASN A 76 -22.19 0.15 21.70
C ASN A 76 -22.66 1.58 21.45
N PHE A 77 -22.42 2.09 20.24
CA PHE A 77 -22.97 3.36 19.80
C PHE A 77 -24.48 3.21 19.56
N THR A 78 -25.29 3.96 20.30
CA THR A 78 -26.75 3.88 20.25
C THR A 78 -27.33 4.83 19.19
N ILE A 79 -28.54 4.55 18.74
CA ILE A 79 -29.26 5.42 17.78
C ILE A 79 -29.54 6.80 18.42
N ASP A 80 -29.84 6.83 19.71
CA ASP A 80 -30.13 8.07 20.43
C ASP A 80 -28.90 9.00 20.48
N GLU A 81 -27.70 8.43 20.74
CA GLU A 81 -26.42 9.16 20.70
C GLU A 81 -26.11 9.73 19.31
N LEU A 82 -26.49 9.01 18.25
CA LEU A 82 -26.36 9.48 16.87
C LEU A 82 -27.27 10.68 16.61
N GLU A 83 -28.54 10.57 17.01
CA GLU A 83 -29.52 11.63 16.80
C GLU A 83 -29.15 12.90 17.57
N GLU A 84 -28.67 12.77 18.82
CA GLU A 84 -28.19 13.90 19.62
C GLU A 84 -26.96 14.58 18.97
N ALA A 85 -26.00 13.79 18.49
CA ALA A 85 -24.81 14.32 17.82
C ALA A 85 -25.17 15.04 16.51
N LEU A 86 -26.11 14.50 15.73
CA LEU A 86 -26.59 15.12 14.49
C LEU A 86 -27.31 16.45 14.75
N GLN A 87 -28.06 16.57 15.84
CA GLN A 87 -28.70 17.82 16.25
C GLN A 87 -27.68 18.90 16.65
N CYS A 88 -26.54 18.50 17.22
CA CYS A 88 -25.46 19.40 17.61
C CYS A 88 -24.60 19.87 16.43
N LEU A 89 -24.75 19.27 15.25
CA LEU A 89 -24.05 19.73 14.05
C LEU A 89 -24.70 20.99 13.52
N ASN A 90 -24.04 22.14 13.74
CA ASN A 90 -24.38 23.37 13.05
C ASN A 90 -24.31 23.14 11.53
N LEU A 91 -25.48 23.15 10.88
CA LEU A 91 -25.58 23.13 9.43
C LEU A 91 -24.90 24.39 8.88
N LYS A 92 -23.61 24.29 8.58
CA LYS A 92 -22.96 25.28 7.74
C LYS A 92 -23.66 25.19 6.38
N LYS A 93 -24.46 26.21 6.05
CA LYS A 93 -24.84 26.43 4.64
C LYS A 93 -23.55 26.36 3.84
N SER A 94 -23.53 25.51 2.83
CA SER A 94 -22.45 25.54 1.85
C SER A 94 -22.30 27.00 1.39
N PRO A 95 -21.07 27.52 1.24
CA PRO A 95 -20.87 28.87 0.71
C PRO A 95 -21.21 28.83 -0.78
N GLY A 96 -22.51 28.84 -1.08
CA GLY A 96 -23.10 29.00 -2.39
C GLY A 96 -23.73 30.39 -2.49
N LYS A 97 -23.75 30.95 -3.70
CA LYS A 97 -24.20 32.31 -3.98
C LYS A 97 -25.72 32.40 -3.81
N ASP A 98 -26.18 33.37 -3.00
CA ASP A 98 -27.60 33.77 -2.91
C ASP A 98 -28.15 34.19 -4.29
#